data_AF-A0AAE0ULC0-F1
#
_entry.id   AF-A0AAE0ULC0-F1
#
_cell.length_a   1.000
_cell.length_b   1.000
_cell.length_c   1.000
_cell.angle_alpha   90.00
_cell.angle_beta   90.00
_cell.angle_gamma   90.00
#
_symmetry.space_group_name_H-M   'P 1'
#
loop_
_entity.id
_entity.type
_entity.pdbx_description
1 polymer ?
#
loop_
_entity_poly.entity_id
_entity_poly.type
_entity_poly.pdbx_seq_one_letter_code
_entity_poly.pdbx_strand_id
1 'polypeptide(L)'
;MYERSWTVLRCAVGQTEDINVEVGLHQGSALSPFLFAIVMDQLSEEVRQESPWTMMFADDIVICSESREQVEENLERWRFVLERRGMKVSRSKTEYMCVNEREGSGTVRLQGEEVKKVQEFKYLGSTVQSNGECGKEVKKRVQAGWNGWRKVSGVLCDQKISARIKGKVYRTVVRPAMLYGLETVSLRKRQESELEVAELKMLRFSLGVTRLDRIRNEYIRGTAHVGRLGDKVREARLRWFGHVQRRESEYIGRRMLDMELPGRRQRGRPKRRYMDGINEDMKLVGASVEDAEDRDRWREMIRCGDP
;
A
#
# COMPACT_ATOMS: atom_id res chain seq x y z
N MET A 1 22.26 -26.79 4.61
CA MET A 1 22.21 -25.39 5.10
C MET A 1 21.45 -25.26 6.43
N TYR A 2 20.31 -25.93 6.59
CA TYR A 2 19.56 -25.97 7.86
C TYR A 2 19.72 -27.32 8.61
N GLU A 3 20.79 -28.05 8.34
CA GLU A 3 21.05 -29.30 9.04
C GLU A 3 21.78 -28.96 10.34
N ARG A 4 21.24 -29.41 11.49
CA ARG A 4 21.76 -29.10 12.84
C ARG A 4 21.85 -27.60 13.12
N SER A 5 20.83 -26.84 12.76
CA SER A 5 20.74 -25.41 13.08
C SER A 5 20.39 -25.20 14.54
N TRP A 6 21.17 -24.37 15.24
CA TRP A 6 20.94 -23.98 16.63
C TRP A 6 20.62 -22.48 16.72
N THR A 7 19.85 -22.06 17.71
CA THR A 7 19.52 -20.65 17.96
C THR A 7 19.63 -20.33 19.45
N VAL A 8 20.10 -19.12 19.73
CA VAL A 8 20.21 -18.56 21.08
C VAL A 8 19.35 -17.31 21.16
N LEU A 9 18.53 -17.19 22.21
CA LEU A 9 17.71 -16.01 22.45
C LEU A 9 18.44 -15.07 23.41
N ARG A 10 18.52 -13.77 23.06
CA ARG A 10 19.00 -12.74 23.98
C ARG A 10 17.83 -12.14 24.73
N CYS A 11 17.73 -12.44 26.01
CA CYS A 11 16.71 -11.94 26.94
C CYS A 11 17.30 -10.85 27.85
N ALA A 12 16.44 -10.14 28.59
CA ALA A 12 16.87 -9.10 29.53
C ALA A 12 17.80 -9.61 30.65
N VAL A 13 17.75 -10.92 30.94
CA VAL A 13 18.55 -11.62 31.96
C VAL A 13 19.79 -12.33 31.41
N GLY A 14 20.04 -12.28 30.09
CA GLY A 14 21.19 -12.94 29.47
C GLY A 14 20.85 -13.69 28.18
N GLN A 15 21.80 -14.48 27.69
CA GLN A 15 21.56 -15.40 26.57
C GLN A 15 21.04 -16.75 27.07
N THR A 16 20.09 -17.34 26.35
CA THR A 16 19.62 -18.70 26.63
C THR A 16 20.66 -19.75 26.24
N GLU A 17 20.42 -21.00 26.64
CA GLU A 17 21.14 -22.15 26.08
C GLU A 17 20.79 -22.35 24.60
N ASP A 18 21.60 -23.15 23.91
CA ASP A 18 21.44 -23.48 22.50
C ASP A 18 20.16 -24.31 22.28
N ILE A 19 19.23 -23.77 21.48
CA ILE A 19 17.99 -24.44 21.12
C ILE A 19 18.13 -24.99 19.71
N ASN A 20 17.95 -26.31 19.55
CA ASN A 20 17.91 -26.94 18.23
C ASN A 20 16.67 -26.50 17.44
N VAL A 21 16.88 -26.08 16.20
CA VAL A 21 15.81 -25.63 15.30
C VAL A 21 15.51 -26.74 14.30
N GLU A 22 14.44 -27.49 14.58
CA GLU A 22 13.99 -28.61 13.74
C GLU A 22 12.99 -28.18 12.66
N VAL A 23 12.23 -27.11 12.91
CA VAL A 23 11.17 -26.62 12.02
C VAL A 23 11.31 -25.12 11.81
N GLY A 24 11.18 -24.70 10.56
CA GLY A 24 11.17 -23.29 10.16
C GLY A 24 12.46 -22.84 9.49
N LEU A 25 12.41 -21.63 8.93
CA LEU A 25 13.53 -21.00 8.25
C LEU A 25 14.10 -19.89 9.14
N HIS A 26 15.43 -19.73 9.14
CA HIS A 26 16.10 -18.75 10.00
C HIS A 26 15.74 -17.32 9.58
N GLN A 27 15.13 -16.54 10.47
CA GLN A 27 14.78 -15.15 10.20
C GLN A 27 16.05 -14.30 10.09
N GLY A 28 16.15 -13.49 9.03
CA GLY A 28 17.33 -12.69 8.73
C GLY A 28 18.39 -13.37 7.85
N SER A 29 18.24 -14.67 7.56
CA SER A 29 19.03 -15.32 6.50
C SER A 29 18.59 -14.83 5.12
N ALA A 30 19.55 -14.54 4.26
CA ALA A 30 19.30 -14.07 2.88
C ALA A 30 18.55 -15.11 2.02
N LEU A 31 18.68 -16.41 2.34
CA LEU A 31 18.08 -17.50 1.56
C LEU A 31 16.70 -17.93 2.08
N SER A 32 16.37 -17.62 3.33
CA SER A 32 15.06 -17.97 3.91
C SER A 32 13.88 -17.45 3.09
N PRO A 33 13.86 -16.19 2.61
CA PRO A 33 12.73 -15.70 1.81
C PRO A 33 12.53 -16.48 0.51
N PHE A 34 13.62 -16.88 -0.15
CA PHE A 34 13.57 -17.63 -1.40
C PHE A 34 13.07 -19.06 -1.17
N LEU A 35 13.59 -19.75 -0.16
CA LEU A 35 13.12 -21.09 0.21
C LEU A 35 11.66 -21.07 0.64
N PHE A 36 11.25 -20.05 1.40
CA PHE A 36 9.86 -19.86 1.77
C PHE A 36 8.95 -19.67 0.55
N ALA A 37 9.40 -18.88 -0.44
CA ALA A 37 8.64 -18.68 -1.67
C ALA A 37 8.47 -19.99 -2.46
N ILE A 38 9.52 -20.82 -2.58
CA ILE A 38 9.43 -22.14 -3.25
C ILE A 38 8.41 -23.04 -2.54
N VAL A 39 8.50 -23.12 -1.21
CA VAL A 39 7.56 -23.93 -0.42
C VAL A 39 6.15 -23.42 -0.64
N MET A 40 5.90 -22.11 -0.47
CA MET A 40 4.57 -21.54 -0.64
C MET A 40 4.01 -21.74 -2.05
N ASP A 41 4.83 -21.68 -3.09
CA ASP A 41 4.41 -21.93 -4.47
C ASP A 41 3.87 -23.37 -4.61
N GLN A 42 4.65 -24.36 -4.16
CA GLN A 42 4.26 -25.77 -4.13
C GLN A 42 3.05 -26.07 -3.23
N LEU A 43 2.92 -25.39 -2.08
CA LEU A 43 1.76 -25.52 -1.19
C LEU A 43 0.49 -24.98 -1.84
N SER A 44 0.61 -23.92 -2.64
CA SER A 44 -0.53 -23.20 -3.20
C SER A 44 -1.04 -23.73 -4.53
N GLU A 45 -0.25 -24.53 -5.25
CA GLU A 45 -0.53 -24.96 -6.64
C GLU A 45 -1.94 -25.55 -6.83
N GLU A 46 -2.44 -26.33 -5.88
CA GLU A 46 -3.74 -27.00 -5.95
C GLU A 46 -4.94 -26.07 -5.72
N VAL A 47 -4.74 -24.96 -5.00
CA VAL A 47 -5.83 -24.07 -4.50
C VAL A 47 -5.77 -22.66 -5.07
N ARG A 48 -4.63 -22.29 -5.67
CA ARG A 48 -4.38 -20.96 -6.19
C ARG A 48 -5.17 -20.74 -7.47
N GLN A 49 -6.06 -19.76 -7.42
CA GLN A 49 -6.75 -19.26 -8.60
C GLN A 49 -5.95 -18.13 -9.23
N GLU A 50 -6.20 -17.86 -10.50
CA GLU A 50 -5.61 -16.71 -11.15
C GLU A 50 -6.02 -15.40 -10.50
N SER A 51 -5.11 -14.42 -10.49
CA SER A 51 -5.43 -13.09 -9.99
C SER A 51 -6.53 -12.45 -10.85
N PRO A 52 -7.51 -11.78 -10.21
CA PRO A 52 -7.48 -11.23 -8.85
C PRO A 52 -8.08 -12.12 -7.77
N TRP A 53 -8.54 -13.33 -8.10
CA TRP A 53 -9.31 -14.18 -7.18
C TRP A 53 -8.46 -14.71 -6.02
N THR A 54 -7.16 -14.96 -6.27
CA THR A 54 -6.18 -15.22 -5.23
C THR A 54 -4.97 -14.31 -5.42
N MET A 55 -4.58 -13.62 -4.34
CA MET A 55 -3.36 -12.84 -4.26
C MET A 55 -2.55 -13.29 -3.04
N MET A 56 -1.26 -13.51 -3.24
CA MET A 56 -0.37 -14.00 -2.19
C MET A 56 0.89 -13.15 -2.13
N PHE A 57 1.33 -12.87 -0.91
CA PHE A 57 2.61 -12.25 -0.67
C PHE A 57 3.18 -12.75 0.66
N ALA A 58 4.25 -13.54 0.57
CA ALA A 58 4.77 -14.29 1.71
C ALA A 58 3.63 -15.10 2.38
N ASP A 59 3.34 -14.83 3.66
CA ASP A 59 2.29 -15.47 4.47
C ASP A 59 0.92 -14.79 4.32
N ASP A 60 0.85 -13.59 3.75
CA ASP A 60 -0.41 -12.86 3.55
C ASP A 60 -1.12 -13.38 2.28
N ILE A 61 -2.29 -14.00 2.47
CA ILE A 61 -3.15 -14.52 1.41
C ILE A 61 -4.47 -13.75 1.40
N VAL A 62 -4.89 -13.30 0.22
CA VAL A 62 -6.18 -12.66 -0.02
C VAL A 62 -6.95 -13.49 -1.04
N ILE A 63 -8.17 -13.84 -0.65
CA ILE A 63 -9.11 -14.59 -1.49
C ILE A 63 -10.28 -13.65 -1.80
N CYS A 64 -10.65 -13.57 -3.06
CA CYS A 64 -11.81 -12.82 -3.55
C CYS A 64 -12.76 -13.80 -4.24
N SER A 65 -14.06 -13.63 -4.04
CA SER A 65 -15.10 -14.39 -4.75
C SER A 65 -16.37 -13.54 -4.83
N GLU A 66 -17.28 -13.91 -5.73
CA GLU A 66 -18.51 -13.15 -5.96
C GLU A 66 -19.59 -13.46 -4.93
N SER A 67 -19.58 -14.68 -4.38
CA SER A 67 -20.50 -15.12 -3.33
C SER A 67 -19.78 -15.43 -2.02
N ARG A 68 -20.53 -15.34 -0.93
CA ARG A 68 -19.99 -15.61 0.39
C ARG A 68 -19.70 -17.10 0.60
N GLU A 69 -20.55 -17.94 0.04
CA GLU A 69 -20.42 -19.40 0.07
C GLU A 69 -19.12 -19.84 -0.64
N GLN A 70 -18.79 -19.22 -1.76
CA GLN A 70 -17.52 -19.45 -2.45
C GLN A 70 -16.31 -19.01 -1.61
N VAL A 71 -16.40 -17.87 -0.92
CA VAL A 71 -15.32 -17.44 -0.01
C VAL A 71 -15.13 -18.45 1.12
N GLU A 72 -16.21 -18.92 1.74
CA GLU A 72 -16.18 -19.91 2.82
C GLU A 72 -15.58 -21.25 2.34
N GLU A 73 -16.02 -21.74 1.18
CA GLU A 73 -15.47 -22.96 0.57
C GLU A 73 -13.98 -22.80 0.23
N ASN A 74 -13.59 -21.70 -0.39
CA ASN A 74 -12.19 -21.45 -0.74
C ASN A 74 -11.33 -21.33 0.52
N LEU A 75 -11.81 -20.63 1.55
CA LEU A 75 -11.12 -20.49 2.82
C LEU A 75 -10.86 -21.85 3.49
N GLU A 76 -11.84 -22.75 3.45
CA GLU A 76 -11.68 -24.11 3.98
C GLU A 76 -10.73 -24.98 3.15
N ARG A 77 -10.78 -24.87 1.82
CA ARG A 77 -9.82 -25.54 0.93
C ARG A 77 -8.39 -25.08 1.22
N TRP A 78 -8.17 -23.77 1.35
CA TRP A 78 -6.89 -23.18 1.70
C TRP A 78 -6.39 -23.68 3.06
N ARG A 79 -7.27 -23.67 4.07
CA ARG A 79 -6.96 -24.19 5.40
C ARG A 79 -6.53 -25.65 5.35
N PHE A 80 -7.29 -26.50 4.67
CA PHE A 80 -7.00 -27.93 4.57
C PHE A 80 -5.65 -28.20 3.92
N VAL A 81 -5.34 -27.54 2.79
CA VAL A 81 -4.06 -27.73 2.09
C VAL A 81 -2.86 -27.24 2.91
N LEU A 82 -2.99 -26.09 3.56
CA LEU A 82 -1.95 -25.54 4.43
C LEU A 82 -1.72 -26.42 5.67
N GLU A 83 -2.78 -26.81 6.38
CA GLU A 83 -2.70 -27.63 7.59
C GLU A 83 -2.17 -29.03 7.31
N ARG A 84 -2.59 -29.66 6.21
CA ARG A 84 -2.11 -30.99 5.78
C ARG A 84 -0.59 -31.00 5.59
N ARG A 85 0.00 -29.87 5.21
CA ARG A 85 1.43 -29.71 4.93
C ARG A 85 2.19 -28.99 6.06
N GLY A 86 1.59 -28.91 7.25
CA GLY A 86 2.24 -28.44 8.48
C GLY A 86 2.16 -26.93 8.77
N MET A 87 1.44 -26.17 7.94
CA MET A 87 1.22 -24.72 8.15
C MET A 87 -0.05 -24.48 8.97
N LYS A 88 -0.05 -23.47 9.84
CA LYS A 88 -1.23 -23.12 10.65
C LYS A 88 -1.80 -21.78 10.24
N VAL A 89 -3.11 -21.74 9.97
CA VAL A 89 -3.83 -20.49 9.67
C VAL A 89 -4.14 -19.75 10.98
N SER A 90 -3.78 -18.47 11.05
CA SER A 90 -4.01 -17.65 12.23
C SER A 90 -5.45 -17.12 12.27
N ARG A 91 -6.34 -17.80 12.99
CA ARG A 91 -7.76 -17.41 13.13
C ARG A 91 -7.97 -15.98 13.61
N SER A 92 -7.14 -15.52 14.56
CA SER A 92 -7.24 -14.17 15.12
C SER A 92 -6.84 -13.06 14.16
N LYS A 93 -6.08 -13.40 13.11
CA LYS A 93 -5.67 -12.47 12.04
C LYS A 93 -6.53 -12.59 10.79
N THR A 94 -7.25 -13.70 10.62
CA THR A 94 -8.16 -13.89 9.50
C THR A 94 -9.37 -12.97 9.65
N GLU A 95 -9.54 -12.09 8.68
CA GLU A 95 -10.66 -11.15 8.61
C GLU A 95 -11.33 -11.28 7.23
N TYR A 96 -12.61 -10.93 7.15
CA TYR A 96 -13.31 -10.86 5.86
C TYR A 96 -14.05 -9.54 5.70
N MET A 97 -14.16 -9.08 4.45
CA MET A 97 -14.86 -7.84 4.09
C MET A 97 -15.82 -8.12 2.93
N CYS A 98 -17.04 -7.61 3.04
CA CYS A 98 -18.01 -7.63 1.95
C CYS A 98 -18.11 -6.24 1.31
N VAL A 99 -18.09 -6.19 -0.02
CA VAL A 99 -18.23 -4.95 -0.79
C VAL A 99 -19.62 -4.97 -1.43
N ASN A 100 -20.37 -3.86 -1.31
CA ASN A 100 -21.74 -3.71 -1.84
C ASN A 100 -22.79 -4.71 -1.30
N GLU A 101 -22.67 -5.07 -0.03
CA GLU A 101 -23.62 -5.96 0.65
C GLU A 101 -25.02 -5.31 0.80
N ARG A 102 -26.08 -6.07 0.52
CA ARG A 102 -27.47 -5.68 0.86
C ARG A 102 -27.76 -6.20 2.28
N GLU A 103 -28.44 -5.41 3.11
CA GLU A 103 -28.72 -5.76 4.51
C GLU A 103 -29.34 -7.16 4.64
N GLY A 104 -28.78 -8.01 5.52
CA GLY A 104 -29.33 -9.32 5.88
C GLY A 104 -28.49 -10.56 5.53
N SER A 105 -27.26 -10.43 5.01
CA SER A 105 -26.41 -11.59 4.73
C SER A 105 -25.69 -12.13 5.97
N GLY A 106 -25.60 -13.46 6.06
CA GLY A 106 -24.99 -14.18 7.19
C GLY A 106 -23.47 -13.97 7.36
N THR A 107 -22.84 -14.80 8.20
CA THR A 107 -21.45 -14.64 8.65
C THR A 107 -20.49 -15.71 8.14
N VAL A 108 -19.35 -15.34 7.54
CA VAL A 108 -18.38 -16.33 7.00
C VAL A 108 -17.82 -17.17 8.14
N ARG A 109 -17.79 -18.49 7.99
CA ARG A 109 -17.24 -19.38 9.01
C ARG A 109 -15.93 -20.03 8.56
N LEU A 110 -15.08 -20.34 9.53
CA LEU A 110 -13.88 -21.15 9.37
C LEU A 110 -13.87 -22.19 10.50
N GLN A 111 -13.88 -23.47 10.15
CA GLN A 111 -14.02 -24.58 11.09
C GLN A 111 -15.28 -24.46 11.97
N GLY A 112 -16.36 -23.86 11.43
CA GLY A 112 -17.60 -23.62 12.15
C GLY A 112 -17.61 -22.38 13.06
N GLU A 113 -16.47 -21.71 13.27
CA GLU A 113 -16.38 -20.44 14.01
C GLU A 113 -16.55 -19.24 13.08
N GLU A 114 -17.17 -18.16 13.57
CA GLU A 114 -17.36 -16.94 12.79
C GLU A 114 -16.04 -16.17 12.61
N VAL A 115 -15.68 -15.90 11.35
CA VAL A 115 -14.55 -15.05 11.00
C VAL A 115 -14.91 -13.59 11.29
N LYS A 116 -13.95 -12.78 11.72
CA LYS A 116 -14.19 -11.37 12.02
C LYS A 116 -14.54 -10.59 10.74
N LYS A 117 -15.76 -10.04 10.70
CA LYS A 117 -16.21 -9.11 9.65
C LYS A 117 -15.60 -7.72 9.88
N VAL A 118 -14.99 -7.15 8.83
CA VAL A 118 -14.39 -5.81 8.88
C VAL A 118 -14.93 -4.90 7.79
N GLN A 119 -14.99 -3.60 8.09
CA GLN A 119 -15.32 -2.53 7.12
C GLN A 119 -14.07 -1.94 6.45
N GLU A 120 -12.91 -2.26 6.99
CA GLU A 120 -11.58 -1.89 6.48
C GLU A 120 -10.73 -3.13 6.39
N PHE A 121 -10.25 -3.44 5.20
CA PHE A 121 -9.36 -4.58 4.96
C PHE A 121 -7.96 -4.06 4.66
N LYS A 122 -6.96 -4.50 5.43
CA LYS A 122 -5.55 -4.10 5.26
C LYS A 122 -4.79 -5.21 4.55
N TYR A 123 -4.12 -4.87 3.45
CA TYR A 123 -3.23 -5.78 2.73
C TYR A 123 -1.97 -5.05 2.25
N LEU A 124 -0.79 -5.59 2.57
CA LEU A 124 0.53 -5.03 2.19
C LEU A 124 0.70 -3.54 2.50
N GLY A 125 0.09 -3.12 3.61
CA GLY A 125 0.12 -1.73 4.09
C GLY A 125 -0.90 -0.81 3.44
N SER A 126 -1.66 -1.24 2.45
CA SER A 126 -2.78 -0.49 1.85
C SER A 126 -4.10 -0.91 2.49
N THR A 127 -5.03 0.04 2.67
CA THR A 127 -6.36 -0.21 3.24
C THR A 127 -7.45 -0.01 2.21
N VAL A 128 -8.29 -1.03 2.03
CA VAL A 128 -9.51 -0.96 1.22
C VAL A 128 -10.70 -0.82 2.17
N GLN A 129 -11.64 0.06 1.82
CA GLN A 129 -12.89 0.24 2.56
C GLN A 129 -14.03 -0.45 1.83
N SER A 130 -14.97 -1.05 2.57
CA SER A 130 -16.19 -1.69 2.02
C SER A 130 -17.04 -0.74 1.17
N ASN A 131 -17.00 0.56 1.49
CA ASN A 131 -17.69 1.62 0.76
C ASN A 131 -16.89 2.16 -0.43
N GLY A 132 -15.70 1.65 -0.74
CA GLY A 132 -14.85 2.13 -1.83
C GLY A 132 -14.33 3.57 -1.67
N GLU A 133 -14.37 4.13 -0.46
CA GLU A 133 -13.75 5.41 -0.17
C GLU A 133 -12.27 5.24 0.21
N CYS A 134 -11.48 6.29 0.00
CA CYS A 134 -10.05 6.31 0.27
C CYS A 134 -9.67 7.26 1.42
N GLY A 135 -10.64 7.80 2.16
CA GLY A 135 -10.38 8.77 3.22
C GLY A 135 -9.53 8.20 4.36
N LYS A 136 -9.75 6.94 4.72
CA LYS A 136 -8.98 6.28 5.78
C LYS A 136 -7.55 5.98 5.35
N GLU A 137 -7.36 5.59 4.09
CA GLU A 137 -6.04 5.38 3.50
C GLU A 137 -5.21 6.68 3.55
N VAL A 138 -5.79 7.80 3.12
CA VAL A 138 -5.13 9.11 3.17
C VAL A 138 -4.72 9.49 4.60
N LYS A 139 -5.61 9.29 5.58
CA LYS A 139 -5.29 9.54 7.00
C LYS A 139 -4.15 8.65 7.50
N LYS A 140 -4.13 7.37 7.12
CA LYS A 140 -3.03 6.44 7.45
C LYS A 140 -1.71 6.93 6.84
N ARG A 141 -1.71 7.45 5.61
CA ARG A 141 -0.51 8.04 4.98
C ARG A 141 -0.05 9.34 5.64
N VAL A 142 -0.97 10.21 6.04
CA VAL A 142 -0.65 11.40 6.84
C VAL A 142 0.01 10.99 8.16
N GLN A 143 -0.55 9.98 8.85
CA GLN A 143 0.03 9.47 10.09
C GLN A 143 1.41 8.84 9.88
N ALA A 144 1.60 8.07 8.80
CA ALA A 144 2.90 7.50 8.43
C ALA A 144 3.95 8.60 8.17
N GLY A 145 3.55 9.67 7.46
CA GLY A 145 4.36 10.88 7.28
C GLY A 145 4.76 11.51 8.61
N TRP A 146 3.82 11.70 9.53
CA TRP A 146 4.12 12.23 10.87
C TRP A 146 5.05 11.32 11.68
N ASN A 147 4.85 10.00 11.62
CA ASN A 147 5.73 9.04 12.29
C ASN A 147 7.16 9.14 11.73
N GLY A 148 7.31 9.23 10.41
CA GLY A 148 8.59 9.47 9.75
C GLY A 148 9.21 10.80 10.19
N TRP A 149 8.42 11.88 10.19
CA TRP A 149 8.85 13.21 10.61
C TRP A 149 9.36 13.22 12.06
N ARG A 150 8.65 12.57 12.99
CA ARG A 150 9.06 12.47 14.40
C ARG A 150 10.42 11.79 14.57
N LYS A 151 10.70 10.73 13.80
CA LYS A 151 12.01 10.04 13.84
C LYS A 151 13.18 10.93 13.44
N VAL A 152 12.95 11.88 12.53
CA VAL A 152 13.98 12.82 12.06
C VAL A 152 13.82 14.23 12.64
N SER A 153 13.00 14.38 13.68
CA SER A 153 12.69 15.67 14.31
C SER A 153 13.93 16.34 14.89
N GLY A 154 14.92 15.58 15.37
CA GLY A 154 16.20 16.12 15.83
C GLY A 154 16.94 16.93 14.77
N VAL A 155 16.82 16.55 13.50
CA VAL A 155 17.41 17.28 12.36
C VAL A 155 16.45 18.37 11.85
N LEU A 156 15.16 18.07 11.78
CA LEU A 156 14.17 18.99 11.22
C LEU A 156 13.90 20.21 12.14
N CYS A 157 13.99 20.04 13.45
CA CYS A 157 13.76 21.10 14.42
C CYS A 157 15.03 21.88 14.80
N ASP A 158 16.23 21.42 14.40
CA ASP A 158 17.48 22.12 14.73
C ASP A 158 17.60 23.41 13.91
N GLN A 159 17.75 24.54 14.60
CA GLN A 159 17.89 25.86 13.97
C GLN A 159 19.24 26.05 13.26
N LYS A 160 20.26 25.28 13.62
CA LYS A 160 21.59 25.32 12.98
C LYS A 160 21.57 24.70 11.58
N ILE A 161 20.58 23.88 11.29
CA ILE A 161 20.49 23.15 10.03
C ILE A 161 19.74 24.00 9.00
N SER A 162 20.36 24.16 7.82
CA SER A 162 19.79 24.97 6.75
C SER A 162 18.45 24.40 6.25
N ALA A 163 17.55 25.30 5.84
CA ALA A 163 16.25 24.94 5.29
C ALA A 163 16.33 23.94 4.12
N ARG A 164 17.39 24.07 3.29
CA ARG A 164 17.65 23.16 2.17
C ARG A 164 17.92 21.71 2.63
N ILE A 165 18.68 21.53 3.71
CA ILE A 165 18.94 20.20 4.28
C ILE A 165 17.66 19.62 4.89
N LYS A 166 16.89 20.44 5.63
CA LYS A 166 15.59 20.04 6.18
C LYS A 166 14.62 19.58 5.09
N GLY A 167 14.58 20.33 3.99
CA GLY A 167 13.85 19.95 2.79
C GLY A 167 14.31 18.62 2.21
N LYS A 168 15.63 18.39 2.08
CA LYS A 168 16.17 17.11 1.62
C LYS A 168 15.72 15.95 2.51
N VAL A 169 15.80 16.11 3.83
CA VAL A 169 15.35 15.09 4.80
C VAL A 169 13.85 14.82 4.68
N TYR A 170 13.04 15.85 4.51
CA TYR A 170 11.61 15.70 4.24
C TYR A 170 11.37 14.88 2.96
N ARG A 171 12.07 15.20 1.86
CA ARG A 171 11.93 14.48 0.57
C ARG A 171 12.36 13.02 0.66
N THR A 172 13.33 12.68 1.51
CA THR A 172 13.88 11.33 1.59
C THR A 172 13.16 10.42 2.59
N VAL A 173 12.62 10.97 3.69
CA VAL A 173 12.02 10.16 4.77
C VAL A 173 10.52 10.34 4.85
N VAL A 174 10.04 11.58 4.80
CA VAL A 174 8.64 11.90 5.10
C VAL A 174 7.77 11.73 3.86
N ARG A 175 8.19 12.31 2.74
CA ARG A 175 7.42 12.26 1.48
C ARG A 175 7.18 10.83 1.00
N PRO A 176 8.16 9.91 0.96
CA PRO A 176 7.90 8.54 0.50
C PRO A 176 6.90 7.80 1.40
N ALA A 177 6.93 8.04 2.72
CA ALA A 177 5.95 7.47 3.65
C ALA A 177 4.52 7.99 3.41
N MET A 178 4.38 9.25 3.00
CA MET A 178 3.09 9.84 2.60
C MET A 178 2.62 9.37 1.23
N LEU A 179 3.54 9.14 0.29
CA LEU A 179 3.22 8.77 -1.09
C LEU A 179 2.88 7.29 -1.27
N TYR A 180 3.44 6.40 -0.45
CA TYR A 180 3.26 4.95 -0.59
C TYR A 180 1.78 4.59 -0.77
N GLY A 181 1.46 3.84 -1.82
CA GLY A 181 0.11 3.35 -2.08
C GLY A 181 -0.88 4.40 -2.62
N LEU A 182 -0.50 5.69 -2.69
CA LEU A 182 -1.37 6.71 -3.30
C LEU A 182 -1.38 6.64 -4.83
N GLU A 183 -0.40 5.95 -5.43
CA GLU A 183 -0.32 5.69 -6.86
C GLU A 183 -1.46 4.82 -7.42
N THR A 184 -2.17 4.08 -6.57
CA THR A 184 -3.32 3.22 -6.93
C THR A 184 -4.66 3.80 -6.48
N VAL A 185 -4.67 4.99 -5.84
CA VAL A 185 -5.85 5.57 -5.21
C VAL A 185 -6.37 6.76 -6.00
N SER A 186 -7.70 6.80 -6.18
CA SER A 186 -8.40 7.96 -6.76
C SER A 186 -8.67 9.00 -5.68
N LEU A 187 -7.80 10.00 -5.55
CA LEU A 187 -7.99 11.08 -4.59
C LEU A 187 -9.10 12.04 -5.02
N ARG A 188 -9.91 12.50 -4.06
CA ARG A 188 -10.81 13.65 -4.22
C ARG A 188 -10.06 14.93 -3.87
N LYS A 189 -10.52 16.07 -4.37
CA LYS A 189 -9.95 17.40 -4.05
C LYS A 189 -9.78 17.65 -2.55
N ARG A 190 -10.76 17.24 -1.74
CA ARG A 190 -10.68 17.32 -0.26
C ARG A 190 -9.48 16.55 0.31
N GLN A 191 -9.19 15.37 -0.21
CA GLN A 191 -8.11 14.51 0.27
C GLN A 191 -6.74 15.02 -0.21
N GLU A 192 -6.66 15.55 -1.43
CA GLU A 192 -5.48 16.28 -1.92
C GLU A 192 -5.17 17.47 -1.00
N SER A 193 -6.18 18.28 -0.64
CA SER A 193 -6.01 19.37 0.33
C SER A 193 -5.54 18.88 1.70
N GLU A 194 -6.05 17.73 2.18
CA GLU A 194 -5.64 17.16 3.48
C GLU A 194 -4.15 16.79 3.51
N LEU A 195 -3.67 16.16 2.44
CA LEU A 195 -2.25 15.81 2.26
C LEU A 195 -1.37 17.08 2.22
N GLU A 196 -1.80 18.10 1.47
CA GLU A 196 -1.06 19.36 1.37
C GLU A 196 -1.02 20.14 2.68
N VAL A 197 -2.11 20.14 3.45
CA VAL A 197 -2.15 20.74 4.78
C VAL A 197 -1.19 20.02 5.72
N ALA A 198 -1.11 18.68 5.67
CA ALA A 198 -0.17 17.92 6.47
C ALA A 198 1.29 18.22 6.09
N GLU A 199 1.64 18.21 4.80
CA GLU A 199 2.96 18.61 4.29
C GLU A 199 3.34 20.00 4.80
N LEU A 200 2.46 20.98 4.59
CA LEU A 200 2.73 22.37 4.93
C LEU A 200 2.88 22.59 6.44
N LYS A 201 2.17 21.82 7.27
CA LYS A 201 2.37 21.82 8.73
C LYS A 201 3.76 21.29 9.09
N MET A 202 4.18 20.16 8.52
CA MET A 202 5.51 19.59 8.77
C MET A 202 6.63 20.53 8.34
N LEU A 203 6.52 21.14 7.16
CA LEU A 203 7.52 22.09 6.65
C LEU A 203 7.59 23.35 7.52
N ARG A 204 6.44 23.93 7.88
CA ARG A 204 6.38 25.09 8.79
C ARG A 204 7.06 24.81 10.13
N PHE A 205 6.75 23.66 10.75
CA PHE A 205 7.38 23.25 11.99
C PHE A 205 8.90 23.14 11.86
N SER A 206 9.36 22.56 10.75
CA SER A 206 10.79 22.40 10.47
C SER A 206 11.50 23.75 10.28
N LEU A 207 10.82 24.74 9.72
CA LEU A 207 11.37 26.07 9.47
C LEU A 207 11.14 27.06 10.63
N GLY A 208 10.48 26.64 11.71
CA GLY A 208 10.11 27.54 12.82
C GLY A 208 9.09 28.61 12.46
N VAL A 209 8.31 28.41 11.39
CA VAL A 209 7.32 29.38 10.89
C VAL A 209 5.94 29.01 11.39
N THR A 210 5.23 30.00 11.91
CA THR A 210 3.85 29.89 12.39
C THR A 210 2.86 30.42 11.35
N ARG A 211 1.55 30.28 11.65
CA ARG A 211 0.50 30.90 10.82
C ARG A 211 0.43 32.43 11.02
N LEU A 212 0.95 32.95 12.14
CA LEU A 212 0.94 34.38 12.45
C LEU A 212 1.90 35.17 11.58
N ASP A 213 2.96 34.53 11.09
CA ASP A 213 3.94 35.13 10.20
C ASP A 213 3.38 35.46 8.81
N ARG A 214 2.17 34.97 8.47
CA ARG A 214 1.44 35.23 7.22
C ARG A 214 2.28 34.96 5.95
N ILE A 215 3.27 34.09 6.04
CA ILE A 215 4.11 33.67 4.90
C ILE A 215 3.29 32.78 3.95
N ARG A 216 3.33 33.11 2.65
CA ARG A 216 2.64 32.32 1.62
C ARG A 216 3.22 30.91 1.52
N ASN A 217 2.38 29.95 1.14
CA ASN A 217 2.76 28.53 1.08
C ASN A 217 3.87 28.26 0.06
N GLU A 218 3.90 29.03 -1.03
CA GLU A 218 4.89 28.93 -2.11
C GLU A 218 6.28 29.26 -1.59
N TYR A 219 6.42 30.29 -0.74
CA TYR A 219 7.70 30.65 -0.13
C TYR A 219 8.21 29.57 0.84
N ILE A 220 7.32 28.98 1.65
CA ILE A 220 7.71 27.89 2.58
C ILE A 220 8.27 26.70 1.81
N ARG A 221 7.60 26.33 0.72
CA ARG A 221 8.05 25.26 -0.18
C ARG A 221 9.35 25.61 -0.90
N GLY A 222 9.46 26.84 -1.41
CA GLY A 222 10.67 27.35 -2.07
C GLY A 222 11.88 27.34 -1.14
N THR A 223 11.75 27.85 0.08
CA THR A 223 12.81 27.86 1.10
C THR A 223 13.29 26.44 1.45
N ALA A 224 12.38 25.46 1.45
CA ALA A 224 12.73 24.06 1.66
C ALA A 224 13.14 23.31 0.37
N HIS A 225 13.10 23.92 -0.82
CA HIS A 225 13.30 23.25 -2.10
C HIS A 225 12.36 22.04 -2.30
N VAL A 226 11.09 22.19 -1.92
CA VAL A 226 10.10 21.11 -1.88
C VAL A 226 8.95 21.43 -2.84
N GLY A 227 8.80 20.63 -3.89
CA GLY A 227 7.65 20.66 -4.77
C GLY A 227 6.37 20.24 -4.05
N ARG A 228 5.22 20.67 -4.58
CA ARG A 228 3.89 20.40 -4.01
C ARG A 228 3.61 18.89 -3.96
N LEU A 229 3.12 18.40 -2.82
CA LEU A 229 2.81 16.98 -2.66
C LEU A 229 1.79 16.47 -3.68
N GLY A 230 0.76 17.25 -4.02
CA GLY A 230 -0.24 16.87 -5.02
C GLY A 230 0.37 16.56 -6.39
N ASP A 231 1.37 17.34 -6.83
CA ASP A 231 2.08 17.10 -8.09
C ASP A 231 2.92 15.82 -8.02
N LYS A 232 3.52 15.53 -6.87
CA LYS A 232 4.27 14.29 -6.64
C LYS A 232 3.36 13.05 -6.59
N VAL A 233 2.14 13.17 -6.07
CA VAL A 233 1.15 12.09 -6.13
C VAL A 233 0.74 11.83 -7.58
N ARG A 234 0.47 12.89 -8.37
CA ARG A 234 0.17 12.76 -9.81
C ARG A 234 1.32 12.08 -10.55
N GLU A 235 2.56 12.54 -10.35
CA GLU A 235 3.75 11.93 -10.94
C GLU A 235 3.84 10.43 -10.56
N ALA A 236 3.57 10.07 -9.31
CA ALA A 236 3.58 8.67 -8.87
C ALA A 236 2.49 7.83 -9.55
N ARG A 237 1.25 8.35 -9.66
CA ARG A 237 0.14 7.69 -10.37
C ARG A 237 0.46 7.45 -11.84
N LEU A 238 0.92 8.48 -12.56
CA LEU A 238 1.27 8.35 -13.97
C LEU A 238 2.50 7.46 -14.19
N ARG A 239 3.49 7.49 -13.28
CA ARG A 239 4.63 6.57 -13.33
C ARG A 239 4.19 5.12 -13.20
N TRP A 240 3.30 4.83 -12.26
CA TRP A 240 2.71 3.50 -12.07
C TRP A 240 1.88 3.10 -13.30
N PHE A 241 0.97 3.95 -13.77
CA PHE A 241 0.15 3.69 -14.94
C PHE A 241 0.99 3.35 -16.17
N GLY A 242 2.00 4.16 -16.50
CA GLY A 242 2.89 3.86 -17.63
C GLY A 242 3.70 2.58 -17.42
N HIS A 243 4.07 2.23 -16.18
CA HIS A 243 4.67 0.92 -15.91
C HIS A 243 3.72 -0.21 -16.25
N VAL A 244 2.46 -0.13 -15.83
CA VAL A 244 1.45 -1.16 -16.10
C VAL A 244 1.11 -1.24 -17.59
N GLN A 245 1.00 -0.10 -18.29
CA GLN A 245 0.68 -0.05 -19.72
C GLN A 245 1.71 -0.79 -20.58
N ARG A 246 2.99 -0.75 -20.19
CA ARG A 246 4.09 -1.43 -20.89
C ARG A 246 4.24 -2.91 -20.53
N ARG A 247 3.43 -3.46 -19.63
CA ARG A 247 3.45 -4.89 -19.28
C ARG A 247 2.57 -5.69 -20.23
N GLU A 248 2.88 -6.98 -20.32
CA GLU A 248 2.08 -7.98 -21.05
C GLU A 248 0.65 -8.08 -20.50
N SER A 249 -0.27 -8.57 -21.33
CA SER A 249 -1.69 -8.73 -20.99
C SER A 249 -1.92 -9.62 -19.77
N GLU A 250 -1.08 -10.62 -19.53
CA GLU A 250 -1.19 -11.54 -18.38
C GLU A 250 -0.80 -10.91 -17.04
N TYR A 251 -0.04 -9.81 -17.09
CA TYR A 251 0.37 -9.10 -15.88
C TYR A 251 -0.87 -8.65 -15.10
N ILE A 252 -0.89 -8.93 -13.79
CA ILE A 252 -2.05 -8.69 -12.92
C ILE A 252 -2.53 -7.24 -13.03
N GLY A 253 -1.61 -6.27 -13.01
CA GLY A 253 -1.98 -4.86 -13.14
C GLY A 253 -2.65 -4.54 -14.47
N ARG A 254 -2.25 -5.20 -15.57
CA ARG A 254 -2.81 -4.99 -16.90
C ARG A 254 -4.24 -5.55 -16.96
N ARG A 255 -4.41 -6.80 -16.53
CA ARG A 255 -5.73 -7.43 -16.36
C ARG A 255 -6.67 -6.60 -15.49
N MET A 256 -6.18 -6.03 -14.39
CA MET A 256 -7.00 -5.20 -13.49
C MET A 256 -7.43 -3.88 -14.12
N LEU A 257 -6.63 -3.28 -14.99
CA LEU A 257 -7.01 -2.06 -15.70
C LEU A 257 -8.05 -2.34 -16.79
N ASP A 258 -7.95 -3.49 -17.45
CA ASP A 258 -8.82 -3.87 -18.56
C ASP A 258 -10.10 -4.61 -18.09
N MET A 259 -10.16 -5.02 -16.82
CA MET A 259 -11.29 -5.75 -16.25
C MET A 259 -12.57 -4.90 -16.20
N GLU A 260 -13.61 -5.38 -16.88
CA GLU A 260 -14.96 -4.83 -16.78
C GLU A 260 -15.75 -5.55 -15.68
N LEU A 261 -16.19 -4.79 -14.66
CA LEU A 261 -17.03 -5.34 -13.59
C LEU A 261 -18.52 -5.24 -13.97
N PRO A 262 -19.32 -6.29 -13.71
CA PRO A 262 -20.75 -6.27 -13.98
C PRO A 262 -21.47 -5.21 -13.13
N GLY A 263 -22.46 -4.55 -13.73
CA GLY A 263 -23.31 -3.55 -13.07
C GLY A 263 -23.34 -2.20 -13.77
N ARG A 264 -24.35 -1.38 -13.44
CA ARG A 264 -24.52 -0.04 -14.02
C ARG A 264 -24.15 1.04 -13.01
N ARG A 265 -23.49 2.11 -13.49
CA ARG A 265 -23.16 3.27 -12.68
C ARG A 265 -24.45 4.02 -12.33
N GLN A 266 -24.66 4.31 -11.05
CA GLN A 266 -25.78 5.15 -10.62
C GLN A 266 -25.68 6.53 -11.29
N ARG A 267 -26.82 7.07 -11.74
CA ARG A 267 -26.91 8.42 -12.30
C ARG A 267 -26.64 9.46 -11.21
N GLY A 268 -26.05 10.61 -11.57
CA GLY A 268 -25.77 11.72 -10.67
C GLY A 268 -24.29 11.91 -10.37
N ARG A 269 -23.88 11.85 -9.10
CA ARG A 269 -22.49 12.02 -8.64
C ARG A 269 -21.87 10.67 -8.25
N PRO A 270 -21.54 9.81 -9.21
CA PRO A 270 -20.94 8.52 -8.90
C PRO A 270 -19.54 8.67 -8.32
N LYS A 271 -19.09 7.63 -7.63
CA LYS A 271 -17.72 7.56 -7.09
C LYS A 271 -16.72 7.59 -8.25
N ARG A 272 -15.56 8.19 -7.96
CA ARG A 272 -14.46 8.41 -8.90
C ARG A 272 -13.69 7.10 -9.10
N ARG A 273 -13.45 6.71 -10.35
CA ARG A 273 -12.62 5.55 -10.69
C ARG A 273 -11.15 5.94 -10.78
N TYR A 274 -10.29 4.92 -10.74
CA TYR A 274 -8.86 5.09 -10.98
C TYR A 274 -8.58 5.75 -12.33
N MET A 275 -9.19 5.24 -13.39
CA MET A 275 -9.06 5.79 -14.74
C MET A 275 -9.61 7.21 -14.88
N ASP A 276 -10.64 7.61 -14.11
CA ASP A 276 -11.11 9.00 -14.10
C ASP A 276 -9.98 9.94 -13.63
N GLY A 277 -9.22 9.53 -12.60
CA GLY A 277 -8.07 10.27 -12.10
C GLY A 277 -6.89 10.30 -13.07
N ILE A 278 -6.56 9.15 -13.67
CA ILE A 278 -5.49 9.05 -14.67
C ILE A 278 -5.78 9.91 -15.90
N ASN A 279 -7.02 9.89 -16.40
CA ASN A 279 -7.40 10.69 -17.56
C ASN A 279 -7.29 12.20 -17.30
N GLU A 280 -7.64 12.65 -16.09
CA GLU A 280 -7.43 14.05 -15.70
C GLU A 280 -5.95 14.39 -15.54
N ASP A 281 -5.16 13.50 -14.93
CA ASP A 281 -3.72 13.69 -14.77
C ASP A 281 -3.01 13.76 -16.12
N MET A 282 -3.35 12.87 -17.07
CA MET A 282 -2.83 12.87 -18.44
C MET A 282 -3.17 14.15 -19.20
N LYS A 283 -4.41 14.65 -19.07
CA LYS A 283 -4.82 15.94 -19.64
C LYS A 283 -4.00 17.11 -19.09
N LEU A 284 -3.64 17.10 -17.81
CA LEU A 284 -2.85 18.15 -17.18
C LEU A 284 -1.40 18.18 -17.70
N VAL A 285 -0.82 17.02 -18.02
CA VAL A 285 0.55 16.92 -18.54
C VAL A 285 0.62 16.87 -20.07
N GLY A 286 -0.54 16.87 -20.74
CA GLY A 286 -0.62 16.75 -22.20
C GLY A 286 -0.16 15.40 -22.75
N ALA A 287 -0.30 14.33 -21.96
CA ALA A 287 0.09 12.97 -22.36
C ALA A 287 -1.09 12.17 -22.90
N SER A 288 -0.80 11.26 -23.83
CA SER A 288 -1.71 10.21 -24.28
C SER A 288 -1.29 8.83 -23.76
N VAL A 289 -2.12 7.81 -23.99
CA VAL A 289 -1.80 6.45 -23.55
C VAL A 289 -0.65 5.86 -24.37
N GLU A 290 -0.57 6.21 -25.65
CA GLU A 290 0.49 5.81 -26.58
C GLU A 290 1.86 6.35 -26.16
N ASP A 291 1.89 7.56 -25.59
CA ASP A 291 3.12 8.15 -25.05
C ASP A 291 3.75 7.31 -23.93
N ALA A 292 2.97 6.42 -23.29
CA ALA A 292 3.48 5.54 -22.24
C ALA A 292 4.36 4.41 -22.77
N GLU A 293 4.33 4.09 -24.07
CA GLU A 293 5.20 3.06 -24.67
C GLU A 293 6.68 3.48 -24.64
N ASP A 294 6.96 4.75 -24.97
CA ASP A 294 8.28 5.34 -24.84
C ASP A 294 8.55 5.71 -23.38
N ARG A 295 9.43 4.95 -22.73
CA ARG A 295 9.74 5.13 -21.32
C ARG A 295 10.38 6.49 -21.02
N ASP A 296 11.22 7.00 -21.91
CA ASP A 296 11.99 8.21 -21.65
C ASP A 296 11.12 9.44 -21.92
N ARG A 297 10.38 9.45 -23.03
CA ARG A 297 9.36 10.47 -23.29
C ARG A 297 8.30 10.51 -22.19
N TRP A 298 7.78 9.36 -21.76
CA TRP A 298 6.84 9.29 -20.64
C TRP A 298 7.42 9.89 -19.36
N ARG A 299 8.67 9.54 -19.04
CA ARG A 299 9.34 10.05 -17.84
C ARG A 299 9.48 11.57 -17.89
N GLU A 300 9.83 12.14 -19.02
CA GLU A 300 9.96 13.60 -19.18
C GLU A 300 8.62 14.32 -19.01
N MET A 301 7.55 13.81 -19.64
CA MET A 301 6.22 14.43 -19.58
C MET A 301 5.63 14.46 -18.17
N ILE A 302 5.81 13.37 -17.39
CA ILE A 302 5.18 13.27 -16.07
C ILE A 302 5.99 13.93 -14.95
N ARG A 303 7.28 14.26 -15.20
CA ARG A 303 8.23 14.65 -14.17
C ARG A 303 7.83 15.97 -13.52
N CYS A 304 7.57 15.94 -12.23
CA CYS A 304 7.33 17.14 -11.42
C CYS A 304 8.56 17.40 -10.55
N GLY A 305 9.60 18.06 -11.10
CA GLY A 305 10.85 18.34 -10.38
C GLY A 305 10.65 19.09 -9.05
N ASP A 306 11.49 18.81 -8.05
CA ASP A 306 11.61 19.71 -6.90
C ASP A 306 12.44 20.94 -7.33
N PRO A 307 12.10 22.14 -6.85
CA PRO A 307 12.76 23.40 -7.21
C PRO A 307 14.15 23.59 -6.60
#